data_AF-A0A223YWX3-F1
#
_entry.id   AF-A0A223YWX3-F1
#
_cell.length_a   1.000
_cell.length_b   1.000
_cell.length_c   1.000
_cell.angle_alpha   90.00
_cell.angle_beta   90.00
_cell.angle_gamma   90.00
#
_symmetry.space_group_name_H-M   'P 1'
#
loop_
_entity.id
_entity.type
_entity.pdbx_description
1 polymer ?
#
loop_
_entity_poly.entity_id
_entity_poly.type
_entity_poly.pdbx_seq_one_letter_code
_entity_poly.pdbx_strand_id
1 'polypeptide(L)' 'MTSILIVEDEALIAADLRTRLERMGYEVVGAAGDGREALKLIAEKRPDLVLMDDGTGCFSHSIL' A
#
# COMPACT_ATOMS: atom_id res chain seq x y z
N MET A 1 -9.25 5.09 -12.88
CA MET A 1 -8.80 5.51 -11.55
C MET A 1 -7.90 4.39 -11.07
N THR A 2 -6.64 4.69 -10.77
CA THR A 2 -5.65 3.64 -10.43
C THR A 2 -5.79 3.28 -8.96
N SER A 3 -5.97 1.98 -8.71
CA SER A 3 -6.18 1.40 -7.39
C SER A 3 -4.86 0.92 -6.78
N ILE A 4 -4.63 1.28 -5.52
CA ILE A 4 -3.38 1.01 -4.81
C ILE A 4 -3.67 0.25 -3.52
N LEU A 5 -2.87 -0.79 -3.26
CA LEU A 5 -2.80 -1.47 -1.97
C LEU A 5 -1.53 -1.03 -1.24
N ILE A 6 -1.64 -0.67 0.04
CA ILE A 6 -0.48 -0.30 0.88
C ILE A 6 -0.04 -1.52 1.69
N VAL A 7 1.27 -1.71 1.86
CA VAL A 7 1.88 -2.71 2.74
C VAL A 7 2.85 -1.97 3.68
N GLU A 8 2.46 -1.85 4.94
CA GLU A 8 3.12 -1.04 5.96
C GLU A 8 2.70 -1.54 7.36
N ASP A 9 3.65 -1.88 8.22
CA ASP A 9 3.40 -2.45 9.55
C ASP A 9 3.01 -1.38 10.58
N GLU A 10 3.38 -0.12 10.35
CA GLU A 10 2.98 1.00 11.19
C GLU A 10 1.68 1.66 10.67
N ALA A 11 0.57 1.39 11.37
CA ALA A 11 -0.75 1.90 11.01
C ALA A 11 -0.83 3.44 10.85
N LEU A 12 -0.01 4.20 11.59
CA LEU A 12 0.07 5.66 11.46
C LEU A 12 0.70 6.08 10.13
N ILE A 13 1.76 5.39 9.69
CA ILE A 13 2.41 5.63 8.41
C ILE A 13 1.47 5.23 7.27
N ALA A 14 0.81 4.08 7.37
CA ALA A 14 -0.17 3.62 6.39
C ALA A 14 -1.32 4.63 6.17
N ALA A 15 -1.81 5.25 7.26
CA ALA A 15 -2.85 6.26 7.20
C ALA A 15 -2.40 7.58 6.54
N ASP A 16 -1.17 8.01 6.80
CA ASP A 16 -0.57 9.16 6.13
C ASP A 16 -0.35 8.90 4.63
N LEU A 17 0.20 7.73 4.27
CA LEU A 17 0.34 7.29 2.89
C LEU A 17 -1.01 7.25 2.16
N ARG A 18 -2.04 6.68 2.79
CA ARG A 18 -3.40 6.68 2.24
C ARG A 18 -3.86 8.10 1.90
N THR A 19 -3.74 9.01 2.86
CA THR A 19 -4.18 10.41 2.69
C THR A 19 -3.43 11.09 1.54
N ARG A 20 -2.12 10.86 1.40
CA ARG A 20 -1.31 11.41 0.31
C ARG A 20 -1.72 10.86 -1.05
N LEU A 21 -1.90 9.54 -1.16
CA LEU A 21 -2.31 8.89 -2.40
C LEU A 21 -3.70 9.33 -2.86
N GLU A 22 -4.66 9.41 -1.94
CA GLU A 22 -6.01 9.90 -2.23
C GLU A 22 -6.00 11.36 -2.72
N ARG A 23 -5.17 12.22 -2.09
CA ARG A 23 -4.96 13.61 -2.54
C ARG A 23 -4.32 13.71 -3.93
N MET A 24 -3.57 12.70 -4.36
CA MET A 24 -3.01 12.62 -5.71
C MET A 24 -3.99 12.03 -6.74
N GLY A 25 -5.20 11.63 -6.32
CA GLY A 25 -6.24 11.09 -7.20
C GLY A 25 -6.21 9.57 -7.35
N TYR A 26 -5.45 8.86 -6.53
CA TYR A 26 -5.45 7.40 -6.47
C TYR A 26 -6.56 6.87 -5.55
N GLU A 27 -6.97 5.63 -5.79
CA GLU A 27 -7.91 4.92 -4.92
C GLU A 27 -7.16 3.92 -4.03
N VAL A 28 -7.21 4.10 -2.71
CA VAL A 28 -6.57 3.14 -1.78
C VAL A 28 -7.57 2.06 -1.38
N VAL A 29 -7.41 0.87 -1.96
CA VAL A 29 -8.36 -0.25 -1.82
C VAL A 29 -8.12 -1.11 -0.57
N GLY A 30 -7.00 -0.91 0.11
CA GLY A 30 -6.66 -1.59 1.36
C GLY A 30 -5.28 -1.21 1.89
N ALA A 31 -5.00 -1.66 3.11
CA ALA A 31 -3.67 -1.65 3.72
C ALA A 31 -3.43 -3.01 4.39
N ALA A 32 -2.20 -3.51 4.32
CA ALA A 32 -1.75 -4.74 4.97
C ALA A 32 -0.56 -4.44 5.87
N GLY A 33 -0.47 -5.11 7.03
CA GLY A 33 0.68 -4.99 7.93
C GLY A 33 1.84 -5.92 7.59
N ASP A 34 1.60 -6.91 6.72
CA ASP A 34 2.62 -7.87 6.31
C ASP A 34 2.35 -8.45 4.92
N GLY A 35 3.35 -9.15 4.36
CA GLY A 35 3.24 -9.74 3.02
C GLY A 35 2.17 -10.83 2.89
N ARG A 36 1.83 -11.55 3.97
CA ARG A 36 0.80 -12.60 3.94
C ARG A 36 -0.60 -12.01 3.86
N GLU A 37 -0.86 -10.94 4.61
CA GLU A 37 -2.08 -10.16 4.49
C GLU A 37 -2.16 -9.47 3.12
N ALA A 38 -1.05 -8.91 2.65
CA ALA A 38 -0.97 -8.28 1.33
C ALA A 38 -1.38 -9.25 0.22
N LEU A 39 -0.84 -10.47 0.21
CA LEU A 39 -1.20 -11.49 -0.80
C LEU A 39 -2.69 -11.84 -0.80
N LYS A 40 -3.35 -11.88 0.36
CA LYS A 40 -4.80 -12.09 0.44
C LYS A 40 -5.56 -10.91 -0.16
N LEU A 41 -5.18 -9.69 0.22
CA LEU A 41 -5.83 -8.48 -0.30
C LEU A 41 -5.59 -8.29 -1.79
N ILE A 42 -4.43 -8.67 -2.33
CA ILE A 42 -4.17 -8.66 -3.77
C ILE A 42 -5.15 -9.59 -4.50
N ALA A 43 -5.34 -10.82 -3.98
CA ALA A 43 -6.25 -11.78 -4.58
C ALA A 43 -7.72 -11.32 -4.52
N GLU A 44 -8.13 -10.67 -3.43
CA GLU A 44 -9.51 -10.21 -3.21
C GLU A 44 -9.84 -8.90 -3.91
N LYS A 45 -8.92 -7.92 -3.84
CA LYS A 45 -9.14 -6.53 -4.30
C LYS A 45 -8.60 -6.26 -5.68
N ARG A 46 -7.64 -7.06 -6.17
CA ARG A 46 -6.98 -6.89 -7.47
C ARG A 46 -6.53 -5.45 -7.73
N PRO A 47 -5.70 -4.88 -6.84
CA PRO A 47 -5.17 -3.53 -7.04
C PRO A 47 -4.34 -3.46 -8.33
N ASP A 48 -4.25 -2.28 -8.93
CA ASP A 48 -3.39 -2.01 -10.08
C ASP A 48 -1.91 -1.89 -9.68
N LEU A 49 -1.64 -1.50 -8.43
CA LEU A 49 -0.30 -1.30 -7.88
C LEU A 49 -0.25 -1.63 -6.39
N VAL A 50 0.87 -2.21 -5.95
CA VAL A 50 1.16 -2.41 -4.52
C VAL A 50 2.29 -1.47 -4.11
N LEU A 51 2.06 -0.69 -3.05
CA LEU A 51 3.07 0.16 -2.44
C LEU A 51 3.52 -0.50 -1.13
N MET A 52 4.77 -0.93 -1.08
CA MET A 52 5.38 -1.54 0.11
C MET A 52 6.46 -0.61 0.67
N ASP A 53 6.37 -0.31 1.96
CA ASP A 53 7.42 0.37 2.73
C ASP A 53 7.92 -0.60 3.80
N ASP A 54 9.23 -0.84 3.84
CA ASP A 54 9.88 -1.78 4.76
C ASP A 54 10.57 -1.07 5.94
N GLY A 55 10.37 0.25 6.08
CA GLY A 55 10.81 1.02 7.25
C GLY A 55 12.35 1.17 7.39
N THR A 56 13.15 0.53 6.54
CA THR A 56 14.61 0.54 6.64
C THR A 56 15.28 1.78 6.07
N GLY A 57 14.63 2.95 6.08
CA GLY A 57 15.25 4.24 5.68
C GLY A 57 15.89 4.26 4.28
N CYS A 58 15.65 3.23 3.46
CA CYS A 58 16.18 3.04 2.13
C CYS A 58 14.97 2.80 1.24
N PHE A 59 14.56 3.84 0.49
CA PHE A 59 13.39 3.81 -0.39
C PHE A 59 13.56 2.76 -1.51
N SER A 60 13.35 1.48 -1.21
CA SER A 60 13.18 0.44 -2.21
C SER A 60 11.71 0.49 -2.63
N HIS A 61 11.38 1.41 -3.54
CA HIS A 61 10.10 1.37 -4.24
C HIS A 61 10.08 0.14 -5.16
N SER A 62 9.81 -1.02 -4.59
CA SER A 62 9.51 -2.22 -5.36
C SER A 62 8.06 -2.13 -5.80
N ILE A 63 7.84 -1.42 -6.90
CA ILE A 63 6.57 -1.47 -7.63
C ILE A 63 6.49 -2.87 -8.26
N LEU A 64 5.60 -3.71 -7.75
CA LEU A 64 5.14 -4.93 -8.42
C LEU A 64 3.77 -4.67 -9.07
#